data_AF-A0A256XBU2-F1
#
_entry.id   AF-A0A256XBU2-F1
#
_cell.length_a   1.000
_cell.length_b   1.000
_cell.length_c   1.000
_cell.angle_alpha   90.00
_cell.angle_beta   90.00
_cell.angle_gamma   90.00
#
_symmetry.space_group_name_H-M   'P 1'
#
loop_
_entity.id
_entity.type
_entity.pdbx_description
1 polymer ?
#
loop_
_entity_poly.entity_id
_entity_poly.type
_entity_poly.pdbx_seq_one_letter_code
_entity_poly.pdbx_strand_id
1 'polypeptide(L)'
;MKLSASIKKNIIKTVVGGVTNVSSGTSRRYTLFFEDVFSDYIKLCEESGYSDNIRLVGKKWMNLVMNKHFSGVISKMPVEFFLNNFMKEMWIQLGLMSDFKLKKKSNRLIIETLDEGLSRKINANNLMIGFYEGIMNVVYGHECQLVEANQSLHRCSYVFDLSDERFIPLKSKDKDEYNKLNKISGGYGFTLENAFQKNIFMLQENNDILFRGKTMSPVECTLFHLLGNENLIIDELSNISTCFFSEVIKLDAGEEKLIYLLKNLFQFMGWGVYRFILDSKEITMNITAPPYGLQKEPDNWITLIYTLLGYLRTFRPYLTVDELENKNKKIRVVFN
;
A
#
# COMPACT_ATOMS: atom_id res chain seq x y z
N MET A 1 -8.92 -8.85 16.50
CA MET A 1 -9.97 -9.65 15.81
C MET A 1 -9.43 -10.15 14.47
N LYS A 2 -9.71 -11.40 14.06
CA LYS A 2 -9.03 -11.99 12.90
C LYS A 2 -9.43 -11.37 11.54
N LEU A 3 -8.57 -11.29 10.51
CA LEU A 3 -8.95 -10.78 9.17
C LEU A 3 -10.02 -11.67 8.51
N SER A 4 -9.98 -12.98 8.78
CA SER A 4 -11.08 -13.91 8.47
C SER A 4 -12.38 -13.51 9.16
N ALA A 5 -12.32 -12.99 10.38
CA ALA A 5 -13.47 -12.44 11.09
C ALA A 5 -13.88 -11.06 10.56
N SER A 6 -12.95 -10.23 10.08
CA SER A 6 -13.23 -8.93 9.43
C SER A 6 -13.90 -9.10 8.07
N ILE A 7 -13.51 -10.11 7.28
CA ILE A 7 -14.20 -10.50 6.05
C ILE A 7 -15.58 -11.08 6.39
N LYS A 8 -15.69 -12.00 7.36
CA LYS A 8 -16.97 -12.59 7.79
C LYS A 8 -17.94 -11.60 8.44
N LYS A 9 -17.45 -10.51 9.06
CA LYS A 9 -18.26 -9.45 9.69
C LYS A 9 -18.53 -8.24 8.79
N ASN A 10 -18.28 -8.33 7.47
CA ASN A 10 -18.48 -7.23 6.50
C ASN A 10 -17.66 -5.96 6.79
N ILE A 11 -16.54 -6.05 7.51
CA ILE A 11 -15.61 -4.93 7.70
C ILE A 11 -14.82 -4.68 6.41
N ILE A 12 -14.48 -5.74 5.67
CA ILE A 12 -13.91 -5.67 4.32
C ILE A 12 -14.90 -6.25 3.32
N LYS A 13 -15.36 -5.45 2.36
CA LYS A 13 -16.19 -5.86 1.23
C LYS A 13 -15.31 -6.12 0.01
N THR A 14 -15.40 -7.31 -0.54
CA THR A 14 -14.63 -7.70 -1.73
C THR A 14 -15.53 -7.69 -2.96
N VAL A 15 -15.08 -7.06 -4.03
CA VAL A 15 -15.71 -7.10 -5.36
C VAL A 15 -14.66 -7.52 -6.39
N VAL A 16 -15.07 -7.89 -7.60
CA VAL A 16 -14.12 -8.25 -8.66
C VAL A 16 -13.19 -7.06 -8.93
N GLY A 17 -11.89 -7.25 -8.74
CA GLY A 17 -10.90 -6.19 -8.92
C GLY A 17 -10.88 -5.15 -7.79
N GLY A 18 -11.53 -5.39 -6.65
CA GLY A 18 -11.59 -4.42 -5.54
C GLY A 18 -11.66 -5.03 -4.14
N VAL A 19 -10.89 -4.44 -3.24
CA VAL A 19 -10.98 -4.68 -1.79
C VAL A 19 -11.37 -3.36 -1.13
N THR A 20 -12.57 -3.29 -0.56
CA THR A 20 -13.09 -2.07 0.05
C THR A 20 -13.19 -2.27 1.55
N ASN A 21 -12.56 -1.43 2.36
CA ASN A 21 -12.87 -1.39 3.78
C ASN A 21 -14.16 -0.58 3.98
N VAL A 22 -15.14 -1.19 4.64
CA VAL A 22 -16.47 -0.61 4.92
C VAL A 22 -16.57 -0.12 6.37
N SER A 23 -15.54 -0.31 7.20
CA SER A 23 -15.52 0.24 8.55
C SER A 23 -15.80 1.75 8.52
N SER A 24 -16.77 2.20 9.31
CA SER A 24 -17.02 3.62 9.60
C SER A 24 -17.62 4.46 8.46
N GLY A 25 -18.35 3.87 7.51
CA GLY A 25 -19.11 4.65 6.51
C GLY A 25 -18.26 5.39 5.47
N THR A 26 -16.95 5.08 5.39
CA THR A 26 -16.06 5.54 4.33
C THR A 26 -15.71 4.37 3.43
N SER A 27 -16.22 4.36 2.19
CA SER A 27 -15.82 3.37 1.18
C SER A 27 -14.39 3.66 0.71
N ARG A 28 -13.39 3.07 1.37
CA ARG A 28 -11.98 3.21 0.96
C ARG A 28 -11.55 1.98 0.18
N ARG A 29 -10.97 2.18 -1.00
CA ARG A 29 -10.38 1.10 -1.78
C ARG A 29 -8.98 0.82 -1.26
N TYR A 30 -8.83 -0.32 -0.62
CA TYR A 30 -7.54 -0.87 -0.28
C TYR A 30 -7.08 -1.80 -1.39
N THR A 31 -5.77 -1.99 -1.47
CA THR A 31 -5.15 -3.03 -2.28
C THR A 31 -4.36 -3.95 -1.37
N LEU A 32 -4.16 -5.18 -1.79
CA LEU A 32 -3.12 -6.03 -1.23
C LEU A 32 -1.85 -5.84 -2.04
N PHE A 33 -0.71 -5.91 -1.38
CA PHE A 33 0.59 -5.82 -2.04
C PHE A 33 1.62 -6.72 -1.36
N PHE A 34 2.62 -7.15 -2.12
CA PHE A 34 3.68 -8.03 -1.61
C PHE A 34 4.61 -7.23 -0.69
N GLU A 35 4.66 -7.62 0.59
CA GLU A 35 5.41 -6.89 1.60
C GLU A 35 6.92 -6.89 1.30
N ASP A 36 7.44 -8.00 0.80
CA ASP A 36 8.87 -8.15 0.48
C ASP A 36 9.27 -7.24 -0.69
N VAL A 37 8.50 -7.26 -1.80
CA VAL A 37 8.74 -6.37 -2.96
C VAL A 37 8.73 -4.90 -2.53
N PHE A 38 7.78 -4.52 -1.70
CA PHE A 38 7.67 -3.16 -1.21
C PHE A 38 8.84 -2.78 -0.29
N SER A 39 9.19 -3.66 0.65
CA SER A 39 10.25 -3.40 1.62
C SER A 39 11.61 -3.31 0.93
N ASP A 40 11.91 -4.23 0.01
CA ASP A 40 13.16 -4.23 -0.74
C ASP A 40 13.31 -2.96 -1.60
N TYR A 41 12.21 -2.47 -2.18
CA TYR A 41 12.23 -1.22 -2.94
C TYR A 41 12.49 0.01 -2.05
N ILE A 42 11.85 0.09 -0.88
CA ILE A 42 12.10 1.17 0.07
C ILE A 42 13.56 1.13 0.55
N LYS A 43 14.05 -0.06 0.92
CA LYS A 43 15.44 -0.25 1.33
C LYS A 43 16.42 0.21 0.24
N LEU A 44 16.20 -0.19 -1.01
CA LEU A 44 17.07 0.20 -2.12
C LEU A 44 17.06 1.72 -2.35
N CYS A 45 15.90 2.37 -2.24
CA CYS A 45 15.81 3.83 -2.34
C CYS A 45 16.66 4.52 -1.27
N GLU A 46 16.58 4.04 -0.03
CA GLU A 46 17.32 4.62 1.10
C GLU A 46 18.83 4.37 0.98
N GLU A 47 19.24 3.15 0.61
CA GLU A 47 20.66 2.81 0.37
C GLU A 47 21.26 3.59 -0.81
N SER A 48 20.42 4.03 -1.76
CA SER A 48 20.80 4.86 -2.90
C SER A 48 20.81 6.37 -2.58
N GLY A 49 20.61 6.76 -1.32
CA GLY A 49 20.69 8.15 -0.87
C GLY A 49 19.38 8.94 -0.95
N TYR A 50 18.24 8.30 -1.17
CA TYR A 50 16.93 8.95 -1.27
C TYR A 50 16.12 8.94 0.04
N SER A 51 16.77 8.76 1.18
CA SER A 51 16.09 8.59 2.48
C SER A 51 15.19 9.78 2.85
N ASP A 52 15.57 11.00 2.48
CA ASP A 52 14.74 12.19 2.74
C ASP A 52 13.51 12.24 1.83
N ASN A 53 13.63 11.89 0.54
CA ASN A 53 12.50 11.78 -0.36
C ASN A 53 11.49 10.73 0.13
N ILE A 54 11.99 9.57 0.56
CA ILE A 54 11.15 8.51 1.11
C ILE A 54 10.43 8.96 2.39
N ARG A 55 11.12 9.67 3.30
CA ARG A 55 10.47 10.29 4.47
C ARG A 55 9.36 11.26 4.07
N LEU A 56 9.61 12.12 3.08
CA LEU A 56 8.61 13.07 2.58
C LEU A 56 7.39 12.37 1.98
N VAL A 57 7.58 11.26 1.26
CA VAL A 57 6.48 10.41 0.78
C VAL A 57 5.64 9.88 1.94
N GLY A 58 6.28 9.31 2.96
CA GLY A 58 5.59 8.81 4.16
C GLY A 58 4.78 9.90 4.87
N LYS A 59 5.38 11.09 5.04
CA LYS A 59 4.73 12.27 5.65
C LYS A 59 3.53 12.73 4.83
N LYS A 60 3.71 12.89 3.52
CA LYS A 60 2.64 13.30 2.60
C LYS A 60 1.50 12.31 2.56
N TRP A 61 1.81 11.01 2.52
CA TRP A 61 0.82 9.95 2.53
C TRP A 61 -0.08 10.03 3.76
N MET A 62 0.50 10.07 4.96
CA MET A 62 -0.31 10.08 6.17
C MET A 62 -0.99 11.42 6.45
N ASN A 63 -0.41 12.55 6.02
CA ASN A 63 -1.11 13.83 6.02
C ASN A 63 -2.43 13.74 5.25
N LEU A 64 -2.40 13.19 4.02
CA LEU A 64 -3.59 13.07 3.18
C LEU A 64 -4.61 12.11 3.80
N VAL A 65 -4.18 10.93 4.25
CA VAL A 65 -5.07 9.90 4.81
C VAL A 65 -5.73 10.37 6.11
N MET A 66 -4.94 10.92 7.04
CA MET A 66 -5.44 11.37 8.35
C MET A 66 -6.38 12.56 8.19
N ASN A 67 -5.99 13.56 7.41
CA ASN A 67 -6.81 14.75 7.20
C ASN A 67 -8.12 14.41 6.49
N LYS A 68 -8.06 13.58 5.44
CA LYS A 68 -9.25 13.29 4.64
C LYS A 68 -10.27 12.45 5.38
N HIS A 69 -9.81 11.44 6.10
CA HIS A 69 -10.72 10.42 6.59
C HIS A 69 -10.93 10.41 8.09
N PHE A 70 -10.07 11.08 8.86
CA PHE A 70 -10.14 11.06 10.32
C PHE A 70 -10.32 12.45 10.95
N SER A 71 -10.29 13.54 10.18
CA SER A 71 -10.47 14.92 10.69
C SER A 71 -11.69 15.10 11.60
N GLY A 72 -12.85 14.54 11.23
CA GLY A 72 -14.07 14.62 12.04
C GLY A 72 -14.10 13.74 13.30
N VAL A 73 -13.21 12.75 13.40
CA VAL A 73 -13.05 11.88 14.58
C VAL A 73 -12.00 12.46 15.52
N ILE A 74 -10.89 12.94 14.97
CA ILE A 74 -9.77 13.57 15.69
C ILE A 74 -10.27 14.75 16.52
N SER A 75 -11.21 15.55 16.00
CA SER A 75 -11.74 16.72 16.72
C SER A 75 -12.65 16.39 17.92
N LYS A 76 -13.03 15.12 18.13
CA LYS A 76 -14.05 14.71 19.11
C LYS A 76 -13.50 13.96 20.32
N MET A 77 -12.21 13.62 20.33
CA MET A 77 -11.60 12.84 21.42
C MET A 77 -10.13 13.20 21.62
N PRO A 78 -9.56 12.96 22.82
CA PRO A 78 -8.12 13.15 23.06
C PRO A 78 -7.28 12.34 22.07
N VAL A 79 -6.22 12.95 21.54
CA VAL A 79 -5.34 12.35 20.52
C VAL A 79 -4.72 11.04 20.99
N GLU A 80 -4.23 11.01 22.23
CA GLU A 80 -3.62 9.84 22.83
C GLU A 80 -4.63 8.70 22.96
N PHE A 81 -5.90 9.01 23.26
CA PHE A 81 -6.95 8.01 23.31
C PHE A 81 -7.24 7.45 21.92
N PHE A 82 -7.40 8.33 20.92
CA PHE A 82 -7.63 7.94 19.53
C PHE A 82 -6.52 7.02 18.99
N LEU A 83 -5.26 7.39 19.20
CA LEU A 83 -4.13 6.62 18.67
C LEU A 83 -3.88 5.32 19.44
N ASN A 84 -3.88 5.36 20.78
CA ASN A 84 -3.59 4.18 21.61
C ASN A 84 -4.72 3.14 21.64
N ASN A 85 -5.95 3.51 21.30
CA ASN A 85 -7.08 2.57 21.36
C ASN A 85 -7.62 2.27 19.96
N PHE A 86 -7.99 3.29 19.19
CA PHE A 86 -8.67 3.08 17.91
C PHE A 86 -7.69 2.72 16.79
N MET A 87 -6.65 3.54 16.58
CA MET A 87 -5.68 3.29 15.49
C MET A 87 -4.81 2.08 15.77
N LYS A 88 -4.36 1.90 17.02
CA LYS A 88 -3.67 0.68 17.48
C LYS A 88 -4.43 -0.59 17.10
N GLU A 89 -5.70 -0.69 17.50
CA GLU A 89 -6.51 -1.88 17.21
C GLU A 89 -6.64 -2.11 15.71
N MET A 90 -6.83 -1.04 14.93
CA MET A 90 -6.89 -1.13 13.46
C MET A 90 -5.57 -1.65 12.87
N TRP A 91 -4.42 -1.11 13.27
CA TRP A 91 -3.12 -1.52 12.74
C TRP A 91 -2.75 -2.95 13.11
N ILE A 92 -3.02 -3.38 14.35
CA ILE A 92 -2.82 -4.76 14.79
C ILE A 92 -3.73 -5.71 14.00
N GLN A 93 -5.00 -5.35 13.80
CA GLN A 93 -5.94 -6.18 13.02
C GLN A 93 -5.57 -6.31 11.55
N LEU A 94 -4.87 -5.32 10.98
CA LEU A 94 -4.37 -5.33 9.61
C LEU A 94 -3.01 -6.03 9.47
N GLY A 95 -2.41 -6.52 10.56
CA GLY A 95 -1.09 -7.17 10.55
C GLY A 95 0.07 -6.18 10.34
N LEU A 96 -0.14 -4.88 10.57
CA LEU A 96 0.89 -3.86 10.35
C LEU A 96 1.87 -3.74 11.52
N MET A 97 1.50 -4.20 12.72
CA MET A 97 2.35 -4.23 13.91
C MET A 97 1.71 -5.12 14.98
N SER A 98 2.50 -5.62 15.91
CA SER A 98 2.05 -6.39 17.08
C SER A 98 1.58 -5.50 18.21
N ASP A 99 2.18 -4.31 18.36
CA ASP A 99 1.83 -3.35 19.40
C ASP A 99 2.13 -1.90 18.97
N PHE A 100 1.40 -0.97 19.58
CA PHE A 100 1.57 0.48 19.42
C PHE A 100 1.33 1.18 20.75
N LYS A 101 2.16 2.18 21.04
CA LYS A 101 1.99 3.07 22.17
C LYS A 101 2.47 4.48 21.85
N LEU A 102 1.64 5.47 22.11
CA LEU A 102 1.98 6.89 22.11
C LEU A 102 1.91 7.45 23.53
N LYS A 103 2.95 8.19 23.93
CA LYS A 103 2.99 8.99 25.16
C LYS A 103 3.30 10.44 24.79
N LYS A 104 2.62 11.39 25.42
CA LYS A 104 2.94 12.82 25.35
C LYS A 104 3.45 13.31 26.70
N LYS A 105 4.55 14.06 26.69
CA LYS A 105 5.09 14.79 27.84
C LYS A 105 5.40 16.21 27.38
N SER A 106 4.55 17.17 27.76
CA SER A 106 4.62 18.55 27.24
C SER A 106 4.54 18.56 25.70
N ASN A 107 5.53 19.13 25.00
CA ASN A 107 5.58 19.15 23.53
C ASN A 107 6.30 17.93 22.93
N ARG A 108 6.79 17.01 23.77
CA ARG A 108 7.49 15.81 23.32
C ARG A 108 6.55 14.63 23.19
N LEU A 109 6.58 13.99 22.04
CA LEU A 109 5.81 12.80 21.68
C LEU A 109 6.76 11.61 21.60
N ILE A 110 6.36 10.49 22.20
CA ILE A 110 7.14 9.25 22.20
C ILE A 110 6.25 8.15 21.65
N ILE A 111 6.62 7.59 20.51
CA ILE A 111 5.97 6.44 19.89
C ILE A 111 6.84 5.21 20.14
N GLU A 112 6.22 4.10 20.53
CA GLU A 112 6.84 2.79 20.65
C GLU A 112 6.00 1.78 19.87
N THR A 113 6.63 0.97 19.02
CA THR A 113 5.97 -0.09 18.25
C THR A 113 6.70 -1.43 18.36
N LEU A 114 5.97 -2.52 18.14
CA LEU A 114 6.52 -3.89 18.05
C LEU A 114 6.18 -4.53 16.70
N ASP A 115 7.16 -5.20 16.10
CA ASP A 115 7.08 -5.88 14.79
C ASP A 115 6.39 -5.05 13.69
N GLU A 116 6.81 -3.78 13.58
CA GLU A 116 6.27 -2.81 12.63
C GLU A 116 6.53 -3.22 11.18
N GLY A 117 5.50 -3.07 10.32
CA GLY A 117 5.41 -3.55 8.94
C GLY A 117 6.71 -3.58 8.14
N LEU A 118 7.21 -2.41 7.73
CA LEU A 118 8.46 -2.33 6.98
C LEU A 118 9.67 -2.62 7.85
N SER A 119 9.68 -2.10 9.08
CA SER A 119 10.84 -2.15 9.97
C SER A 119 11.22 -3.57 10.37
N ARG A 120 10.25 -4.50 10.47
CA ARG A 120 10.49 -5.93 10.71
C ARG A 120 11.16 -6.66 9.54
N LYS A 121 11.16 -6.05 8.35
CA LYS A 121 11.77 -6.60 7.13
C LYS A 121 13.13 -5.99 6.84
N ILE A 122 13.21 -4.66 6.92
CA ILE A 122 14.39 -3.91 6.47
C ILE A 122 15.08 -3.11 7.57
N ASN A 123 14.67 -3.29 8.83
CA ASN A 123 15.18 -2.57 9.98
C ASN A 123 14.89 -1.06 9.90
N ALA A 124 15.88 -0.21 10.16
CA ALA A 124 15.70 1.23 10.15
C ALA A 124 15.29 1.72 8.75
N ASN A 125 14.19 2.47 8.69
CA ASN A 125 13.70 3.11 7.48
C ASN A 125 13.08 4.49 7.76
N ASN A 126 13.23 5.38 6.79
CA ASN A 126 12.74 6.74 6.82
C ASN A 126 11.28 6.87 6.41
N LEU A 127 10.72 5.89 5.66
CA LEU A 127 9.31 5.91 5.31
C LEU A 127 8.43 5.90 6.57
N MET A 128 8.74 5.05 7.55
CA MET A 128 7.99 4.95 8.80
C MET A 128 8.16 6.18 9.70
N ILE A 129 9.33 6.84 9.67
CA ILE A 129 9.50 8.15 10.33
C ILE A 129 8.50 9.14 9.73
N GLY A 130 8.53 9.29 8.40
CA GLY A 130 7.62 10.19 7.69
C GLY A 130 6.15 9.84 7.95
N PHE A 131 5.81 8.56 7.93
CA PHE A 131 4.47 8.06 8.27
C PHE A 131 3.99 8.61 9.61
N TYR A 132 4.79 8.49 10.67
CA TYR A 132 4.40 9.02 11.99
C TYR A 132 4.39 10.54 12.02
N GLU A 133 5.31 11.21 11.34
CA GLU A 133 5.29 12.68 11.23
C GLU A 133 3.98 13.17 10.62
N GLY A 134 3.54 12.55 9.52
CA GLY A 134 2.29 12.90 8.87
C GLY A 134 1.06 12.67 9.76
N ILE A 135 1.08 11.62 10.58
CA ILE A 135 0.01 11.40 11.56
C ILE A 135 0.04 12.50 12.62
N MET A 136 1.19 12.74 13.25
CA MET A 136 1.34 13.71 14.35
C MET A 136 0.96 15.12 13.90
N ASN A 137 1.39 15.52 12.70
CA ASN A 137 1.04 16.79 12.09
C ASN A 137 -0.47 17.04 12.08
N VAL A 138 -1.24 16.05 11.61
CA VAL A 138 -2.69 16.18 11.49
C VAL A 138 -3.38 16.11 12.85
N VAL A 139 -3.00 15.16 13.71
CA VAL A 139 -3.75 14.93 14.96
C VAL A 139 -3.50 16.01 16.00
N TYR A 140 -2.30 16.60 16.01
CA TYR A 140 -1.97 17.70 16.92
C TYR A 140 -2.15 19.08 16.27
N GLY A 141 -2.21 19.19 14.94
CA GLY A 141 -2.41 20.46 14.23
C GLY A 141 -1.17 21.35 14.17
N HIS A 142 0.00 20.79 14.44
CA HIS A 142 1.30 21.46 14.48
C HIS A 142 2.32 20.67 13.69
N GLU A 143 3.31 21.33 13.09
CA GLU A 143 4.44 20.61 12.52
C GLU A 143 5.18 19.86 13.63
N CYS A 144 5.62 18.65 13.33
CA CYS A 144 6.48 17.88 14.22
C CYS A 144 7.85 17.66 13.58
N GLN A 145 8.87 17.56 14.43
CA GLN A 145 10.24 17.29 14.04
C GLN A 145 10.75 16.08 14.80
N LEU A 146 11.38 15.16 14.07
CA LEU A 146 12.07 14.03 14.68
C LEU A 146 13.26 14.54 15.50
N VAL A 147 13.30 14.12 16.77
CA VAL A 147 14.44 14.32 17.68
C VAL A 147 15.34 13.09 17.67
N GLU A 148 14.73 11.91 17.76
CA GLU A 148 15.45 10.65 17.88
C GLU A 148 14.60 9.51 17.29
N ALA A 149 15.24 8.61 16.55
CA ALA A 149 14.63 7.35 16.11
C ALA A 149 15.58 6.19 16.43
N ASN A 150 15.08 5.20 17.16
CA ASN A 150 15.74 3.93 17.40
C ASN A 150 14.89 2.84 16.77
N GLN A 151 15.33 2.30 15.64
CA GLN A 151 14.59 1.29 14.89
C GLN A 151 15.35 -0.04 14.91
N SER A 152 14.62 -1.11 15.22
CA SER A 152 15.10 -2.49 15.18
C SER A 152 14.03 -3.37 14.52
N LEU A 153 14.39 -4.59 14.11
CA LEU A 153 13.44 -5.54 13.50
C LEU A 153 12.20 -5.80 14.37
N HIS A 154 12.33 -5.81 15.69
CA HIS A 154 11.23 -6.16 16.59
C HIS A 154 10.66 -4.98 17.35
N ARG A 155 11.42 -3.92 17.55
CA ARG A 155 11.01 -2.78 18.36
C ARG A 155 11.51 -1.48 17.75
N CYS A 156 10.60 -0.54 17.57
CA CYS A 156 10.95 0.81 17.17
C CYS A 156 10.52 1.81 18.25
N SER A 157 11.29 2.87 18.42
CA SER A 157 10.95 4.02 19.24
C SER A 157 11.28 5.31 18.49
N TYR A 158 10.33 6.23 18.51
CA TYR A 158 10.44 7.52 17.84
C TYR A 158 10.12 8.62 18.84
N VAL A 159 10.96 9.65 18.87
CA VAL A 159 10.77 10.84 19.68
C VAL A 159 10.62 12.02 18.75
N PHE A 160 9.48 12.71 18.86
CA PHE A 160 9.18 13.91 18.10
C PHE A 160 8.95 15.08 19.04
N ASP A 161 9.36 16.28 18.64
CA ASP A 161 8.96 17.52 19.28
C ASP A 161 7.93 18.24 18.40
N LEU A 162 6.84 18.70 19.01
CA LEU A 162 5.85 19.57 18.38
C LEU A 162 6.40 20.98 18.32
N SER A 163 6.42 21.58 17.13
CA SER A 163 6.80 22.97 16.93
C SER A 163 5.61 23.92 17.20
N ASP A 164 5.91 25.21 17.36
CA ASP A 164 4.89 26.24 17.46
C ASP A 164 4.23 26.55 16.08
N GLU A 165 4.82 26.06 14.99
CA GLU A 165 4.29 26.24 13.64
C GLU A 165 3.03 25.40 13.43
N ARG A 166 1.97 26.04 12.94
CA ARG A 166 0.72 25.34 12.64
C ARG A 166 0.89 24.49 11.39
N PHE A 167 0.42 23.25 11.47
CA PHE A 167 0.33 22.39 10.30
C PHE A 167 -0.74 22.94 9.34
N ILE A 168 -0.37 23.05 8.05
CA ILE A 168 -1.30 23.43 6.99
C ILE A 168 -1.69 22.15 6.23
N PRO A 169 -2.97 21.74 6.28
CA PRO A 169 -3.39 20.52 5.61
C PRO A 169 -3.16 20.54 4.10
N LEU A 170 -2.59 19.46 3.58
CA LEU A 170 -2.42 19.27 2.15
C LEU A 170 -3.78 19.18 1.44
N LYS A 171 -3.88 19.80 0.26
CA LYS A 171 -5.06 19.68 -0.60
C LYS A 171 -5.17 18.25 -1.13
N SER A 172 -6.31 17.62 -0.91
CA SER A 172 -6.64 16.28 -1.38
C SER A 172 -7.83 16.32 -2.33
N LYS A 173 -7.99 15.30 -3.19
CA LYS A 173 -9.23 15.07 -3.95
C LYS A 173 -10.46 15.11 -3.04
N ASP A 174 -11.58 15.53 -3.61
CA ASP A 174 -12.82 15.72 -2.85
C ASP A 174 -13.42 14.34 -2.53
N LYS A 175 -14.30 14.22 -1.51
CA LYS A 175 -14.77 12.88 -1.08
C LYS A 175 -15.55 12.20 -2.20
N ASP A 176 -16.43 12.95 -2.87
CA ASP A 176 -17.26 12.45 -3.96
C ASP A 176 -16.44 12.16 -5.21
N GLU A 177 -15.44 12.99 -5.50
CA GLU A 177 -14.46 12.76 -6.56
C GLU A 177 -13.72 11.43 -6.34
N TYR A 178 -13.10 11.24 -5.17
CA TYR A 178 -12.36 10.02 -4.83
C TYR A 178 -13.26 8.79 -4.86
N ASN A 179 -14.46 8.86 -4.29
CA ASN A 179 -15.44 7.77 -4.32
C ASN A 179 -15.86 7.44 -5.75
N LYS A 180 -16.12 8.45 -6.59
CA LYS A 180 -16.46 8.27 -8.00
C LYS A 180 -15.32 7.61 -8.77
N LEU A 181 -14.08 8.02 -8.54
CA LEU A 181 -12.89 7.44 -9.18
C LEU A 181 -12.71 5.97 -8.82
N ASN A 182 -12.81 5.66 -7.52
CA ASN A 182 -12.60 4.32 -6.98
C ASN A 182 -13.85 3.41 -6.99
N LYS A 183 -14.97 3.88 -7.56
CA LYS A 183 -16.17 3.06 -7.73
C LYS A 183 -15.91 1.99 -8.79
N ILE A 184 -16.01 0.73 -8.38
CA ILE A 184 -16.00 -0.42 -9.28
C ILE A 184 -17.45 -0.77 -9.61
N SER A 185 -17.85 -0.51 -10.86
CA SER A 185 -19.05 -1.13 -11.43
C SER A 185 -18.76 -2.62 -11.56
N GLY A 186 -19.53 -3.47 -10.87
CA GLY A 186 -19.34 -4.92 -10.87
C GLY A 186 -19.06 -5.51 -12.25
N GLY A 187 -18.27 -6.57 -12.29
CA GLY A 187 -17.82 -7.19 -13.53
C GLY A 187 -17.57 -8.69 -13.35
N TYR A 188 -17.26 -9.36 -14.46
CA TYR A 188 -16.89 -10.78 -14.47
C TYR A 188 -15.43 -10.96 -14.03
N GLY A 189 -15.19 -11.86 -13.08
CA GLY A 189 -13.86 -12.19 -12.60
C GLY A 189 -13.91 -12.73 -11.18
N PHE A 190 -12.75 -12.77 -10.53
CA PHE A 190 -12.66 -13.32 -9.18
C PHE A 190 -12.49 -12.23 -8.11
N THR A 191 -13.02 -12.50 -6.93
CA THR A 191 -12.90 -11.66 -5.73
C THR A 191 -11.83 -12.20 -4.78
N LEU A 192 -11.37 -11.37 -3.85
CA LEU A 192 -10.46 -11.83 -2.79
C LEU A 192 -11.04 -13.02 -1.99
N GLU A 193 -12.35 -13.09 -1.80
CA GLU A 193 -13.00 -14.26 -1.19
C GLU A 193 -12.77 -15.54 -1.99
N ASN A 194 -12.86 -15.47 -3.33
CA ASN A 194 -12.55 -16.62 -4.19
C ASN A 194 -11.09 -17.05 -4.06
N ALA A 195 -10.15 -16.13 -3.81
CA ALA A 195 -8.74 -16.47 -3.62
C ALA A 195 -8.54 -17.34 -2.37
N PHE A 196 -9.25 -17.05 -1.28
CA PHE A 196 -9.22 -17.86 -0.07
C PHE A 196 -9.92 -19.22 -0.27
N GLN A 197 -11.11 -19.23 -0.89
CA GLN A 197 -11.84 -20.48 -1.17
C GLN A 197 -11.03 -21.45 -2.05
N LYS A 198 -10.22 -20.91 -2.96
CA LYS A 198 -9.35 -21.68 -3.86
C LYS A 198 -7.95 -21.94 -3.30
N ASN A 199 -7.68 -21.58 -2.04
CA ASN A 199 -6.37 -21.68 -1.41
C ASN A 199 -5.22 -21.02 -2.21
N ILE A 200 -5.55 -19.97 -2.98
CA ILE A 200 -4.55 -19.12 -3.64
C ILE A 200 -3.88 -18.24 -2.59
N PHE A 201 -4.68 -17.71 -1.67
CA PHE A 201 -4.21 -17.04 -0.46
C PHE A 201 -4.55 -17.86 0.78
N MET A 202 -3.69 -17.78 1.79
CA MET A 202 -3.89 -18.40 3.09
C MET A 202 -3.97 -17.32 4.17
N LEU A 203 -4.76 -17.57 5.22
CA LEU A 203 -4.81 -16.73 6.42
C LEU A 203 -4.11 -17.45 7.57
N GLN A 204 -3.10 -16.83 8.16
CA GLN A 204 -2.43 -17.35 9.35
C GLN A 204 -3.02 -16.80 10.65
N GLU A 205 -2.57 -17.34 11.79
CA GLU A 205 -3.15 -17.05 13.12
C GLU A 205 -3.09 -15.57 13.51
N ASN A 206 -2.08 -14.84 13.01
CA ASN A 206 -1.87 -13.40 13.24
C ASN A 206 -2.56 -12.50 12.21
N ASN A 207 -3.41 -13.05 11.34
CA ASN A 207 -4.12 -12.35 10.27
C ASN A 207 -3.30 -11.99 9.04
N ASP A 208 -2.09 -12.52 8.97
CA ASP A 208 -1.27 -12.40 7.79
C ASP A 208 -1.94 -13.11 6.61
N ILE A 209 -2.00 -12.40 5.49
CA ILE A 209 -2.42 -12.98 4.22
C ILE A 209 -1.17 -13.46 3.51
N LEU A 210 -1.11 -14.74 3.19
CA LEU A 210 0.04 -15.32 2.50
C LEU A 210 -0.32 -15.70 1.07
N PHE A 211 0.56 -15.36 0.12
CA PHE A 211 0.61 -15.96 -1.20
C PHE A 211 1.84 -16.85 -1.29
N ARG A 212 1.64 -18.17 -1.37
CA ARG A 212 2.74 -19.15 -1.47
C ARG A 212 3.85 -18.95 -0.43
N GLY A 213 3.46 -18.66 0.82
CA GLY A 213 4.38 -18.45 1.95
C GLY A 213 4.92 -17.02 2.08
N LYS A 214 4.66 -16.13 1.12
CA LYS A 214 5.06 -14.71 1.17
C LYS A 214 3.93 -13.83 1.71
N THR A 215 4.28 -12.89 2.59
CA THR A 215 3.30 -11.98 3.22
C THR A 215 2.79 -10.94 2.25
N MET A 216 1.48 -10.69 2.32
CA MET A 216 0.82 -9.58 1.66
C MET A 216 0.19 -8.67 2.69
N SER A 217 0.40 -7.36 2.52
CA SER A 217 -0.14 -6.35 3.42
C SER A 217 -1.23 -5.54 2.73
N PRO A 218 -2.27 -5.11 3.47
CA PRO A 218 -3.21 -4.13 2.96
C PRO A 218 -2.54 -2.75 2.89
N VAL A 219 -2.50 -2.16 1.69
CA VAL A 219 -1.89 -0.86 1.44
C VAL A 219 -2.94 0.08 0.84
N GLU A 220 -2.96 1.31 1.35
CA GLU A 220 -3.81 2.39 0.83
C GLU A 220 -3.16 2.95 -0.45
N CYS A 221 -3.96 3.09 -1.51
CA CYS A 221 -3.45 3.26 -2.87
C CYS A 221 -2.67 4.56 -3.10
N THR A 222 -2.91 5.61 -2.30
CA THR A 222 -2.22 6.90 -2.40
C THR A 222 -0.71 6.74 -2.30
N LEU A 223 -0.21 5.82 -1.44
CA LEU A 223 1.22 5.58 -1.28
C LEU A 223 1.91 5.23 -2.60
N PHE A 224 1.30 4.35 -3.40
CA PHE A 224 1.89 3.91 -4.67
C PHE A 224 1.94 5.03 -5.70
N HIS A 225 0.94 5.92 -5.71
CA HIS A 225 0.92 7.07 -6.58
C HIS A 225 1.95 8.12 -6.17
N LEU A 226 2.15 8.32 -4.86
CA LEU A 226 3.19 9.20 -4.37
C LEU A 226 4.58 8.67 -4.72
N LEU A 227 4.84 7.38 -4.50
CA LEU A 227 6.10 6.74 -4.90
C LEU A 227 6.33 6.82 -6.42
N GLY A 228 5.28 6.58 -7.21
CA GLY A 228 5.36 6.72 -8.66
C GLY A 228 5.65 8.15 -9.10
N ASN A 229 5.11 9.15 -8.40
CA ASN A 229 5.37 10.56 -8.71
C ASN A 229 6.79 11.00 -8.32
N GLU A 230 7.36 10.45 -7.24
CA GLU A 230 8.77 10.70 -6.93
C GLU A 230 9.71 10.00 -7.93
N ASN A 231 9.28 8.87 -8.51
CA ASN A 231 10.00 8.16 -9.57
C ASN A 231 11.46 7.80 -9.23
N LEU A 232 11.71 7.47 -7.96
CA LEU A 232 13.05 7.16 -7.46
C LEU A 232 13.45 5.77 -7.91
N ILE A 233 14.46 5.64 -8.79
CA ILE A 233 15.00 4.34 -9.24
C ILE A 233 13.91 3.31 -9.60
N ILE A 234 12.79 3.76 -10.18
CA ILE A 234 11.59 2.94 -10.36
C ILE A 234 11.85 1.70 -11.23
N ASP A 235 12.81 1.78 -12.16
CA ASP A 235 13.16 0.69 -13.05
C ASP A 235 13.65 -0.54 -12.26
N GLU A 236 14.35 -0.34 -11.15
CA GLU A 236 14.84 -1.41 -10.27
C GLU A 236 13.71 -2.17 -9.57
N LEU A 237 12.52 -1.57 -9.43
CA LEU A 237 11.36 -2.27 -8.90
C LEU A 237 10.99 -3.50 -9.74
N SER A 238 11.24 -3.44 -11.05
CA SER A 238 11.03 -4.61 -11.91
C SER A 238 12.01 -5.73 -11.60
N ASN A 239 13.27 -5.42 -11.31
CA ASN A 239 14.30 -6.41 -10.95
C ASN A 239 13.98 -7.06 -9.59
N ILE A 240 13.66 -6.25 -8.58
CA ILE A 240 13.20 -6.72 -7.26
C ILE A 240 12.00 -7.66 -7.42
N SER A 241 11.02 -7.23 -8.21
CA SER A 241 9.82 -8.02 -8.48
C SER A 241 10.12 -9.31 -9.24
N THR A 242 11.05 -9.32 -10.22
CA THR A 242 11.49 -10.54 -10.91
C THR A 242 12.13 -11.53 -9.95
N CYS A 243 13.03 -11.08 -9.07
CA CYS A 243 13.63 -11.93 -8.04
C CYS A 243 12.55 -12.54 -7.14
N PHE A 244 11.65 -11.72 -6.61
CA PHE A 244 10.54 -12.17 -5.78
C PHE A 244 9.67 -13.21 -6.49
N PHE A 245 9.22 -12.93 -7.72
CA PHE A 245 8.32 -13.82 -8.44
C PHE A 245 8.98 -15.11 -8.87
N SER A 246 10.28 -15.10 -9.18
CA SER A 246 11.04 -16.32 -9.52
C SER A 246 11.05 -17.35 -8.39
N GLU A 247 10.94 -16.91 -7.13
CA GLU A 247 10.83 -17.80 -5.97
C GLU A 247 9.43 -18.39 -5.78
N VAL A 248 8.39 -17.64 -6.16
CA VAL A 248 7.01 -18.04 -5.85
C VAL A 248 6.26 -18.62 -7.03
N ILE A 249 6.62 -18.34 -8.28
CA ILE A 249 5.95 -18.93 -9.46
C ILE A 249 6.61 -20.25 -9.86
N LYS A 250 5.86 -21.10 -10.57
CA LYS A 250 6.41 -22.33 -11.15
C LYS A 250 6.48 -22.17 -12.66
N LEU A 251 7.68 -22.14 -13.21
CA LEU A 251 7.95 -21.87 -14.64
C LEU A 251 7.66 -23.07 -15.56
N ASP A 252 7.38 -24.24 -15.00
CA ASP A 252 6.94 -25.43 -15.74
C ASP A 252 5.52 -25.28 -16.31
N ALA A 253 4.79 -24.25 -15.90
CA ALA A 253 3.51 -23.87 -16.52
C ALA A 253 3.73 -23.08 -17.81
N GLY A 254 2.95 -23.38 -18.86
CA GLY A 254 2.98 -22.59 -20.11
C GLY A 254 2.57 -21.12 -19.91
N GLU A 255 3.04 -20.24 -20.80
CA GLU A 255 2.87 -18.77 -20.70
C GLU A 255 1.41 -18.36 -20.45
N GLU A 256 0.44 -18.97 -21.14
CA GLU A 256 -0.99 -18.66 -20.96
C GLU A 256 -1.45 -18.88 -19.52
N LYS A 257 -0.96 -19.94 -18.85
CA LYS A 257 -1.29 -20.23 -17.45
C LYS A 257 -0.63 -19.23 -16.49
N LEU A 258 0.59 -18.78 -16.80
CA LEU A 258 1.28 -17.75 -16.03
C LEU A 258 0.57 -16.40 -16.16
N ILE A 259 0.16 -16.01 -17.37
CA ILE A 259 -0.65 -14.80 -17.62
C ILE A 259 -2.02 -14.90 -16.92
N TYR A 260 -2.66 -16.07 -16.96
CA TYR A 260 -3.92 -16.28 -16.26
C TYR A 260 -3.75 -16.16 -14.73
N LEU A 261 -2.66 -16.69 -14.17
CA LEU A 261 -2.32 -16.51 -12.76
C LEU A 261 -2.09 -15.04 -12.43
N LEU A 262 -1.27 -14.33 -13.21
CA LEU A 262 -0.99 -12.90 -13.05
C LEU A 262 -2.28 -12.08 -13.02
N LYS A 263 -3.14 -12.27 -14.03
CA LYS A 263 -4.43 -11.62 -14.14
C LYS A 263 -5.25 -11.81 -12.86
N ASN A 264 -5.41 -13.05 -12.43
CA ASN A 264 -6.25 -13.35 -11.26
C ASN A 264 -5.62 -12.78 -9.98
N LEU A 265 -4.31 -12.92 -9.81
CA LEU A 265 -3.56 -12.43 -8.66
C LEU A 265 -3.83 -10.94 -8.41
N PHE A 266 -3.63 -10.09 -9.42
CA PHE A 266 -3.83 -8.65 -9.28
C PHE A 266 -5.32 -8.25 -9.18
N GLN A 267 -6.23 -9.03 -9.77
CA GLN A 267 -7.67 -8.85 -9.54
C GLN A 267 -8.06 -9.15 -8.08
N PHE A 268 -7.54 -10.23 -7.50
CA PHE A 268 -7.76 -10.58 -6.09
C PHE A 268 -7.22 -9.51 -5.14
N MET A 269 -6.06 -8.95 -5.49
CA MET A 269 -5.39 -7.91 -4.72
C MET A 269 -6.07 -6.53 -4.83
N GLY A 270 -7.13 -6.39 -5.64
CA GLY A 270 -7.93 -5.16 -5.69
C GLY A 270 -7.44 -4.09 -6.66
N TRP A 271 -6.54 -4.44 -7.59
CA TRP A 271 -5.89 -3.51 -8.51
C TRP A 271 -6.66 -3.23 -9.81
N GLY A 272 -7.96 -3.54 -9.85
CA GLY A 272 -8.82 -3.32 -11.01
C GLY A 272 -9.13 -4.60 -11.76
N VAL A 273 -9.75 -4.46 -12.93
CA VAL A 273 -10.14 -5.57 -13.78
C VAL A 273 -9.17 -5.65 -14.95
N TYR A 274 -8.44 -6.77 -15.04
CA TYR A 274 -7.33 -6.99 -15.96
C TYR A 274 -7.76 -7.79 -17.19
N ARG A 275 -7.23 -7.40 -18.34
CA ARG A 275 -7.23 -8.18 -19.59
C ARG A 275 -5.83 -8.17 -20.19
N PHE A 276 -5.31 -9.35 -20.48
CA PHE A 276 -4.05 -9.51 -21.20
C PHE A 276 -4.35 -10.03 -22.62
N ILE A 277 -3.56 -9.56 -23.58
CA ILE A 277 -3.50 -10.05 -24.95
C ILE A 277 -2.04 -10.46 -25.16
N LEU A 278 -1.83 -11.72 -25.51
CA LEU A 278 -0.51 -12.32 -25.71
C LEU A 278 -0.25 -12.45 -27.21
N ASP A 279 0.84 -11.85 -27.68
CA ASP A 279 1.42 -12.12 -28.98
C ASP A 279 2.78 -12.82 -28.79
N SER A 280 3.31 -13.37 -29.87
CA SER A 280 4.66 -13.91 -30.02
C SER A 280 5.76 -12.97 -29.52
N LYS A 281 5.61 -11.66 -29.71
CA LYS A 281 6.61 -10.65 -29.31
C LYS A 281 6.14 -9.76 -28.17
N GLU A 282 4.88 -9.33 -28.21
CA GLU A 282 4.35 -8.36 -27.25
C GLU A 282 3.38 -8.99 -26.23
N ILE A 283 3.23 -8.29 -25.11
CA ILE A 283 2.13 -8.51 -24.16
C ILE A 283 1.41 -7.19 -23.98
N THR A 284 0.15 -7.12 -24.38
CA THR A 284 -0.70 -5.95 -24.12
C THR A 284 -1.54 -6.19 -22.88
N MET A 285 -1.40 -5.33 -21.87
CA MET A 285 -2.21 -5.32 -20.65
C MET A 285 -3.20 -4.15 -20.67
N ASN A 286 -4.45 -4.43 -20.33
CA ASN A 286 -5.48 -3.43 -20.10
C ASN A 286 -6.03 -3.55 -18.68
N ILE A 287 -6.05 -2.44 -17.95
CA ILE A 287 -6.63 -2.33 -16.60
C ILE A 287 -7.84 -1.40 -16.70
N THR A 288 -9.00 -1.90 -16.30
CA THR A 288 -10.22 -1.08 -16.16
C THR A 288 -10.53 -0.86 -14.69
N ALA A 289 -11.00 0.36 -14.37
CA ALA A 289 -11.21 0.81 -13.00
C ALA A 289 -9.98 0.56 -12.10
N PRO A 290 -8.79 1.07 -12.46
CA PRO A 290 -7.62 1.01 -11.59
C PRO A 290 -7.88 1.79 -10.29
N PRO A 291 -7.16 1.51 -9.19
CA PRO A 291 -7.26 2.31 -7.99
C PRO A 291 -6.69 3.73 -8.21
N TYR A 292 -7.26 4.71 -7.51
CA TYR A 292 -6.84 6.12 -7.52
C TYR A 292 -6.52 6.57 -6.09
N GLY A 293 -5.54 7.45 -5.95
CA GLY A 293 -5.12 8.01 -4.67
C GLY A 293 -5.82 9.32 -4.30
N LEU A 294 -5.55 9.78 -3.07
CA LEU A 294 -6.13 10.98 -2.47
C LEU A 294 -5.44 12.28 -2.90
N GLN A 295 -4.23 12.19 -3.43
CA GLN A 295 -3.39 13.33 -3.79
C GLN A 295 -4.01 14.13 -4.97
N LYS A 296 -3.85 15.45 -5.01
CA LYS A 296 -4.37 16.28 -6.12
C LYS A 296 -3.50 16.17 -7.38
N GLU A 297 -2.23 15.81 -7.22
CA GLU A 297 -1.34 15.47 -8.32
C GLU A 297 -1.92 14.33 -9.16
N PRO A 298 -1.59 14.28 -10.47
CA PRO A 298 -1.97 13.16 -11.32
C PRO A 298 -1.62 11.82 -10.68
N ASP A 299 -2.53 10.87 -10.78
CA ASP A 299 -2.28 9.50 -10.36
C ASP A 299 -1.26 8.85 -11.28
N ASN A 300 -0.31 8.14 -10.68
CA ASN A 300 0.76 7.47 -11.40
C ASN A 300 0.81 5.99 -10.99
N TRP A 301 0.71 5.09 -11.97
CA TRP A 301 0.65 3.64 -11.75
C TRP A 301 1.99 2.95 -12.03
N ILE A 302 3.08 3.67 -12.25
CA ILE A 302 4.38 3.04 -12.59
C ILE A 302 4.81 2.03 -11.52
N THR A 303 4.60 2.29 -10.24
CA THR A 303 4.92 1.33 -9.16
C THR A 303 4.24 -0.03 -9.38
N LEU A 304 2.98 -0.02 -9.78
CA LEU A 304 2.23 -1.22 -10.14
C LEU A 304 2.76 -1.85 -11.45
N ILE A 305 2.99 -1.03 -12.47
CA ILE A 305 3.41 -1.48 -13.81
C ILE A 305 4.79 -2.14 -13.76
N TYR A 306 5.75 -1.58 -13.05
CA TYR A 306 7.08 -2.17 -12.90
C TYR A 306 7.06 -3.42 -12.03
N THR A 307 6.18 -3.50 -11.04
CA THR A 307 5.92 -4.75 -10.31
C THR A 307 5.41 -5.83 -11.26
N LEU A 308 4.44 -5.51 -12.12
CA LEU A 308 3.89 -6.43 -13.12
C LEU A 308 4.93 -6.84 -14.17
N LEU A 309 5.76 -5.89 -14.63
CA LEU A 309 6.87 -6.16 -15.53
C LEU A 309 7.82 -7.19 -14.91
N GLY A 310 8.13 -7.07 -13.62
CA GLY A 310 8.98 -8.03 -12.91
C GLY A 310 8.42 -9.45 -12.96
N TYR A 311 7.10 -9.62 -12.81
CA TYR A 311 6.43 -10.91 -13.01
C TYR A 311 6.59 -11.41 -14.45
N LEU A 312 6.35 -10.56 -15.45
CA LEU A 312 6.43 -10.98 -16.85
C LEU A 312 7.85 -11.39 -17.25
N ARG A 313 8.86 -10.70 -16.70
CA ARG A 313 10.28 -10.99 -16.92
C ARG A 313 10.73 -12.35 -16.40
N THR A 314 9.99 -13.00 -15.51
CA THR A 314 10.37 -14.34 -15.05
C THR A 314 10.26 -15.40 -16.15
N PHE A 315 9.45 -15.16 -17.19
CA PHE A 315 9.32 -16.07 -18.34
C PHE A 315 9.57 -15.39 -19.69
N ARG A 316 9.61 -14.06 -19.75
CA ARG A 316 10.13 -13.29 -20.89
C ARG A 316 11.16 -12.24 -20.44
N PRO A 317 12.43 -12.62 -20.21
CA PRO A 317 13.43 -11.82 -19.48
C PRO A 317 13.73 -10.43 -20.03
N TYR A 318 13.53 -10.22 -21.33
CA TYR A 318 13.93 -8.99 -22.01
C TYR A 318 12.80 -7.98 -22.20
N LEU A 319 11.61 -8.25 -21.67
CA LEU A 319 10.48 -7.31 -21.80
C LEU A 319 10.82 -5.96 -21.17
N THR A 320 10.34 -4.90 -21.82
CA THR A 320 10.38 -3.52 -21.35
C THR A 320 8.98 -2.90 -21.42
N VAL A 321 8.77 -1.74 -20.79
CA VAL A 321 7.54 -0.96 -21.01
C VAL A 321 7.74 -0.12 -22.27
N ASP A 322 7.01 -0.45 -23.33
CA ASP A 322 7.11 0.25 -24.63
C ASP A 322 6.09 1.40 -24.70
N GLU A 323 4.85 1.15 -24.28
CA GLU A 323 3.77 2.14 -24.28
C GLU A 323 3.00 2.13 -22.97
N LEU A 324 2.63 3.32 -22.47
CA LEU A 324 1.72 3.53 -21.36
C LEU A 324 0.68 4.61 -21.70
N GLU A 325 -0.58 4.19 -21.85
CA GLU A 325 -1.71 5.10 -22.05
C GLU A 325 -2.67 5.07 -20.86
N ASN A 326 -3.16 6.25 -20.45
CA ASN A 326 -4.23 6.37 -19.47
C ASN A 326 -5.34 7.27 -20.03
N LYS A 327 -6.51 6.67 -20.30
CA LYS A 327 -7.70 7.39 -20.80
C LYS A 327 -8.96 6.83 -20.14
N ASN A 328 -9.85 7.71 -19.69
CA ASN A 328 -11.20 7.34 -19.24
C ASN A 328 -11.25 6.20 -18.20
N LYS A 329 -10.38 6.23 -17.18
CA LYS A 329 -10.24 5.17 -16.16
C LYS A 329 -9.85 3.80 -16.71
N LYS A 330 -9.10 3.82 -17.80
CA LYS A 330 -8.48 2.65 -18.41
C LYS A 330 -7.00 2.92 -18.59
N ILE A 331 -6.19 1.94 -18.20
CA ILE A 331 -4.76 1.93 -18.44
C ILE A 331 -4.50 0.87 -19.50
N ARG A 332 -3.76 1.22 -20.55
CA ARG A 332 -3.21 0.27 -21.51
C ARG A 332 -1.69 0.32 -21.39
N VAL A 333 -1.06 -0.85 -21.30
CA VAL A 333 0.39 -1.00 -21.28
C VAL A 333 0.79 -2.02 -22.33
N VAL A 334 1.82 -1.71 -23.11
CA VAL A 334 2.44 -2.64 -24.05
C VAL A 334 3.82 -3.00 -23.51
N PHE A 335 4.08 -4.30 -23.39
CA PHE A 335 5.39 -4.83 -23.06
C PHE A 335 6.00 -5.49 -24.30
N ASN A 336 7.24 -5.14 -24.64
CA ASN A 336 7.98 -5.64 -25.80
C ASN A 336 9.41 -6.02 -25.41
#